data_AF-A0A2E1ZCI7-F1
#
_entry.id   AF-A0A2E1ZCI7-F1
#
_cell.length_a   1.000
_cell.length_b   1.000
_cell.length_c   1.000
_cell.angle_alpha   90.00
_cell.angle_beta   90.00
_cell.angle_gamma   90.00
#
_symmetry.space_group_name_H-M   'P 1'
#
loop_
_entity.id
_entity.type
_entity.pdbx_description
1 polymer ?
#
loop_
_entity_poly.entity_id
_entity_poly.type
_entity_poly.pdbx_seq_one_letter_code
_entity_poly.pdbx_strand_id
1 'polypeptide(L)'
;MQDTYEVVVTQAGKTMFQEAFYNYMSLLGFAHMSIGGRLGGLTSYDFTSESGSVSLDITNVDQSHFKLTVHSTNISVQPLVLDALTEGAADLLEPFYDKLDEDSAGSKLRNLISQLRDSFEQTINILK
;
A
#
# COMPACT_ATOMS: atom_id res chain seq x y z
N MET A 1 -10.05 6.82 18.94
CA MET A 1 -9.37 5.53 19.17
C MET A 1 -8.42 5.36 18.01
N GLN A 2 -7.15 5.08 18.25
CA GLN A 2 -6.17 4.88 17.19
C GLN A 2 -6.44 3.50 16.56
N ASP A 3 -6.70 3.47 15.25
CA ASP A 3 -6.79 2.24 14.48
C ASP A 3 -5.40 1.90 13.94
N THR A 4 -5.00 0.63 14.06
CA THR A 4 -3.62 0.19 13.82
C THR A 4 -3.63 -1.17 13.13
N TYR A 5 -2.83 -1.30 12.07
CA TYR A 5 -2.51 -2.54 11.38
C TYR A 5 -1.01 -2.81 11.48
N GLU A 6 -0.63 -4.03 11.87
CA GLU A 6 0.77 -4.44 11.99
C GLU A 6 1.04 -5.75 11.27
N VAL A 7 2.18 -5.84 10.57
CA VAL A 7 2.65 -7.07 9.91
C VAL A 7 4.17 -7.13 9.87
N VAL A 8 4.74 -8.33 9.97
CA VAL A 8 6.17 -8.57 9.74
C VAL A 8 6.36 -9.16 8.34
N VAL A 9 7.22 -8.54 7.54
CA VAL A 9 7.46 -8.92 6.15
C VAL A 9 8.96 -9.04 5.86
N THR A 10 9.29 -9.70 4.75
CA THR A 10 10.66 -9.72 4.23
C THR A 10 11.05 -8.36 3.64
N GLN A 11 12.34 -8.16 3.36
CA GLN A 11 12.83 -6.98 2.63
C GLN A 11 12.10 -6.74 1.29
N ALA A 12 11.77 -7.80 0.55
CA ALA A 12 11.02 -7.69 -0.70
C ALA A 12 9.58 -7.21 -0.43
N GLY A 13 8.90 -7.81 0.55
CA GLY A 13 7.54 -7.39 0.94
C GLY A 13 7.50 -5.95 1.45
N LYS A 14 8.50 -5.52 2.23
CA LYS A 14 8.66 -4.13 2.67
C LYS A 14 8.74 -3.16 1.50
N THR A 15 9.58 -3.47 0.52
CA THR A 15 9.83 -2.60 -0.65
C THR A 15 8.57 -2.48 -1.50
N MET A 16 7.94 -3.61 -1.81
CA MET A 16 6.69 -3.66 -2.56
C MET A 16 5.58 -2.88 -1.85
N PHE A 17 5.35 -3.15 -0.56
CA PHE A 17 4.29 -2.47 0.19
C PHE A 17 4.53 -0.97 0.29
N GLN A 18 5.77 -0.54 0.57
CA GLN A 18 6.08 0.88 0.70
C GLN A 18 5.78 1.64 -0.59
N GLU A 19 6.18 1.10 -1.74
CA GLU A 19 5.91 1.70 -3.06
C GLU A 19 4.41 1.74 -3.37
N ALA A 20 3.73 0.61 -3.20
CA ALA A 20 2.28 0.48 -3.40
C ALA A 20 1.49 1.46 -2.52
N PHE A 21 1.84 1.54 -1.23
CA PHE A 21 1.18 2.41 -0.27
C PHE A 21 1.39 3.89 -0.62
N TYR A 22 2.60 4.28 -1.04
CA TYR A 22 2.87 5.67 -1.43
C TYR A 22 2.07 6.09 -2.65
N ASN A 23 2.07 5.26 -3.68
CA ASN A 23 1.33 5.52 -4.91
C ASN A 23 -0.16 5.62 -4.60
N TYR A 24 -0.70 4.68 -3.81
CA TYR A 24 -2.11 4.69 -3.44
C TYR A 24 -2.50 5.93 -2.61
N MET A 25 -1.70 6.30 -1.60
CA MET A 25 -1.94 7.53 -0.82
C MET A 25 -1.88 8.79 -1.69
N SER A 26 -0.98 8.84 -2.67
CA SER A 26 -0.91 9.93 -3.64
C SER A 26 -2.14 9.96 -4.56
N LEU A 27 -2.66 8.81 -5.00
CA LEU A 27 -3.89 8.71 -5.80
C LEU A 27 -5.11 9.22 -5.03
N LEU A 28 -5.15 8.96 -3.72
CA LEU A 28 -6.18 9.48 -2.81
C LEU A 28 -6.00 10.96 -2.44
N GLY A 29 -4.95 11.63 -2.94
CA GLY A 29 -4.70 13.06 -2.71
C GLY A 29 -4.05 13.39 -1.36
N PHE A 30 -3.43 12.42 -0.69
CA PHE A 30 -2.67 12.70 0.53
C PHE A 30 -1.31 13.30 0.19
N ALA A 31 -0.95 14.39 0.89
CA ALA A 31 0.39 14.93 0.87
C ALA A 31 1.32 14.06 1.73
N HIS A 32 2.50 13.73 1.20
CA HIS A 32 3.50 12.93 1.89
C HIS A 32 4.54 13.81 2.59
N MET A 33 4.72 13.59 3.89
CA MET A 33 5.81 14.14 4.69
C MET A 33 6.64 12.99 5.27
N SER A 34 7.90 12.87 4.82
CA SER A 34 8.82 11.92 5.44
C SER A 34 9.44 12.52 6.69
N ILE A 35 9.21 11.90 7.84
CA ILE A 35 9.90 12.23 9.09
C ILE A 35 11.03 11.22 9.28
N GLY A 36 12.19 11.56 8.72
CA GLY A 36 13.40 10.72 8.80
C GLY A 36 13.91 10.57 10.24
N GLY A 37 13.52 9.49 10.91
CA GLY A 37 14.04 9.09 12.21
C GLY A 37 15.45 8.48 12.10
N ARG A 38 16.50 9.30 12.15
CA ARG A 38 17.90 8.82 12.09
C ARG A 38 18.40 8.19 13.40
N LEU A 39 17.50 7.77 14.30
CA LEU A 39 17.82 7.18 15.60
C LEU A 39 17.03 5.89 15.80
N GLY A 40 17.71 4.73 15.74
CA GLY A 40 17.19 3.46 16.25
C GLY A 40 16.60 2.46 15.25
N GLY A 41 16.72 2.66 13.92
CA GLY A 41 16.22 1.70 12.92
C GLY A 41 14.71 1.75 12.67
N LEU A 42 14.06 2.81 13.17
CA LEU A 42 12.68 3.18 12.88
C LEU A 42 12.67 4.25 11.79
N THR A 43 11.87 4.06 10.75
CA THR A 43 11.56 5.09 9.76
C THR A 43 10.06 5.33 9.76
N SER A 44 9.63 6.58 9.77
CA SER A 44 8.22 6.96 9.81
C SER A 44 7.86 7.87 8.63
N TYR A 45 6.67 7.66 8.08
CA TYR A 45 6.15 8.41 6.94
C TYR A 45 4.72 8.83 7.23
N ASP A 46 4.48 10.13 7.22
CA ASP A 46 3.18 10.70 7.49
C ASP A 46 2.51 11.15 6.19
N PHE A 47 1.22 10.85 6.09
CA PHE A 47 0.36 11.20 4.98
C PHE A 47 -0.80 12.02 5.52
N THR A 48 -1.02 13.21 4.97
CA THR A 48 -2.07 14.11 5.43
C THR A 48 -2.96 14.58 4.29
N SER A 49 -4.26 14.59 4.51
CA SER A 49 -5.28 15.19 3.64
C SER A 49 -6.35 15.88 4.48
N GLU A 50 -7.36 16.47 3.84
CA GLU A 50 -8.53 17.01 4.53
C GLU A 50 -9.31 15.92 5.29
N SER A 51 -9.26 14.67 4.80
CA SER A 51 -9.95 13.53 5.40
C SER A 51 -9.24 12.99 6.64
N GLY A 52 -7.95 13.29 6.85
CA GLY A 52 -7.22 12.83 8.02
C GLY A 52 -5.72 12.66 7.84
N SER A 53 -5.13 11.98 8.82
CA SER A 53 -3.71 11.62 8.83
C SER A 53 -3.53 10.12 8.96
N VAL A 54 -2.60 9.56 8.20
CA VAL A 54 -2.18 8.17 8.27
C VAL A 54 -0.66 8.14 8.36
N SER A 55 -0.13 7.29 9.23
CA SER A 55 1.30 7.12 9.42
C SER A 55 1.72 5.69 9.12
N LEU A 56 2.82 5.53 8.40
CA LEU A 56 3.49 4.26 8.14
C LEU A 56 4.83 4.25 8.87
N ASP A 57 4.94 3.40 9.87
CA ASP A 57 6.19 3.11 10.56
C ASP A 57 6.81 1.82 10.04
N ILE A 58 8.13 1.84 9.86
CA ILE A 58 8.92 0.70 9.44
C ILE A 58 10.03 0.50 10.47
N THR A 59 9.99 -0.62 11.17
CA THR A 59 11.00 -1.01 12.17
C THR A 59 11.75 -2.24 11.70
N ASN A 60 13.07 -2.22 11.83
CA ASN A 60 13.88 -3.42 11.61
C ASN A 60 13.64 -4.44 12.74
N VAL A 61 13.27 -5.67 12.39
CA VAL A 61 13.15 -6.80 13.34
C VAL A 61 14.45 -7.59 13.36
N ASP A 62 14.96 -7.93 12.17
CA ASP A 62 16.26 -8.54 11.94
C ASP A 62 16.82 -8.14 10.55
N GLN A 63 17.93 -8.76 10.13
CA GLN A 63 18.59 -8.44 8.86
C GLN A 63 17.71 -8.60 7.61
N SER A 64 16.69 -9.45 7.65
CA SER A 64 15.82 -9.78 6.52
C SER A 64 14.34 -9.44 6.74
N HIS A 65 13.94 -9.14 7.98
CA HIS A 65 12.54 -8.90 8.37
C HIS A 65 12.32 -7.49 8.93
N PHE A 66 11.17 -6.94 8.57
CA PHE A 66 10.75 -5.60 8.93
C PHE A 66 9.31 -5.63 9.43
N LYS A 67 9.05 -4.94 10.54
CA LYS A 67 7.70 -4.68 11.01
C LYS A 67 7.18 -3.42 10.34
N LEU A 68 6.06 -3.54 9.65
CA LEU A 68 5.28 -2.44 9.11
C LEU A 68 4.12 -2.18 10.06
N THR A 69 3.94 -0.93 10.47
CA THR A 69 2.83 -0.49 11.31
C THR A 69 2.14 0.68 10.61
N VAL A 70 0.91 0.50 10.17
CA VAL A 70 0.06 1.58 9.63
C VAL A 70 -0.93 1.97 10.71
N HIS A 71 -1.03 3.26 11.02
CA HIS A 71 -1.96 3.73 12.03
C HIS A 71 -2.59 5.07 11.68
N SER A 72 -3.81 5.29 12.17
CA SER A 72 -4.56 6.53 12.01
C SER A 72 -5.52 6.72 13.18
N THR A 73 -5.88 7.97 13.45
CA THR A 73 -6.87 8.31 14.48
C THR A 73 -8.29 8.41 13.94
N ASN A 74 -8.46 8.53 12.62
CA ASN A 74 -9.74 8.85 12.00
C ASN A 74 -10.01 8.16 10.66
N ILE A 75 -9.06 7.38 10.13
CA ILE A 75 -9.22 6.57 8.92
C ILE A 75 -9.08 5.10 9.31
N SER A 76 -9.95 4.23 8.78
CA SER A 76 -9.81 2.79 9.02
C SER A 76 -8.63 2.25 8.22
N VAL A 77 -7.64 1.70 8.92
CA VAL A 77 -6.35 1.38 8.29
C VAL A 77 -6.33 0.02 7.60
N GLN A 78 -7.11 -0.94 8.07
CA GLN A 78 -7.13 -2.28 7.46
C GLN A 78 -7.67 -2.27 6.01
N PRO A 79 -8.78 -1.59 5.69
CA PRO A 79 -9.22 -1.42 4.30
C PRO A 79 -8.18 -0.67 3.47
N LEU A 80 -7.60 0.40 4.02
CA LEU A 80 -6.57 1.19 3.34
C LEU A 80 -5.33 0.36 2.95
N VAL A 81 -4.85 -0.48 3.86
CA VAL A 81 -3.73 -1.40 3.62
C VAL A 81 -4.07 -2.41 2.53
N LEU A 82 -5.29 -2.94 2.55
CA LEU A 82 -5.74 -3.93 1.57
C LEU A 82 -5.83 -3.30 0.17
N ASP A 83 -6.48 -2.15 0.06
CA ASP A 83 -6.62 -1.43 -1.22
C ASP A 83 -5.25 -1.08 -1.80
N ALA A 84 -4.32 -0.59 -0.96
CA ALA A 84 -2.95 -0.31 -1.39
C ALA A 84 -2.23 -1.56 -1.92
N LEU A 85 -2.41 -2.71 -1.28
CA LEU A 85 -1.83 -3.97 -1.72
C LEU A 85 -2.42 -4.46 -3.04
N THR A 86 -3.73 -4.30 -3.24
CA THR A 86 -4.40 -4.74 -4.48
C THR A 86 -4.06 -3.86 -5.66
N GLU A 87 -4.03 -2.54 -5.47
CA GLU A 87 -3.58 -1.60 -6.50
C GLU A 87 -2.10 -1.81 -6.81
N GLY A 88 -1.24 -1.92 -5.80
CA GLY A 88 0.18 -2.18 -6.01
C GLY A 88 0.47 -3.52 -6.69
N ALA A 89 -0.32 -4.57 -6.39
CA ALA A 89 -0.22 -5.83 -7.10
C ALA A 89 -0.69 -5.72 -8.56
N ALA A 90 -1.75 -4.95 -8.83
CA ALA A 90 -2.21 -4.68 -10.18
C ALA A 90 -1.13 -3.94 -10.99
N ASP A 91 -0.55 -2.87 -10.43
CA ASP A 91 0.52 -2.08 -11.04
C ASP A 91 1.79 -2.90 -11.27
N LEU A 92 2.12 -3.82 -10.36
CA LEU A 92 3.24 -4.75 -10.53
C LEU A 92 3.02 -5.69 -11.73
N LEU A 93 1.78 -6.14 -11.94
CA LEU A 93 1.43 -7.13 -12.96
C LEU A 93 1.17 -6.51 -14.34
N GLU A 94 0.76 -5.25 -14.41
CA GLU A 94 0.38 -4.55 -15.66
C GLU A 94 1.51 -4.52 -16.72
N PRO A 95 2.78 -4.23 -16.39
CA PRO A 95 3.87 -4.28 -17.37
C PRO A 95 4.13 -5.68 -17.95
N PHE A 96 3.81 -6.74 -17.22
CA PHE A 96 3.91 -8.11 -17.74
C PHE A 96 2.81 -8.38 -18.75
N TYR A 97 1.59 -7.88 -18.51
CA TYR A 97 0.49 -7.96 -19.46
C TYR A 97 0.81 -7.21 -20.76
N ASP A 98 1.36 -6.00 -20.68
CA ASP A 98 1.73 -5.17 -21.84
C ASP A 98 2.74 -5.83 -22.80
N LYS A 99 3.39 -6.90 -22.36
CA LYS A 99 4.40 -7.65 -23.13
C LYS A 99 3.93 -9.02 -23.59
N LEU A 100 2.71 -9.44 -23.24
CA LEU A 100 2.13 -10.69 -23.71
C LEU A 100 1.31 -10.45 -24.99
N ASP A 101 1.38 -11.39 -25.92
CA ASP A 101 0.44 -11.44 -27.03
C ASP A 101 -0.99 -11.67 -26.50
N GLU A 102 -2.02 -11.28 -27.26
CA GLU A 102 -3.44 -11.46 -26.91
C GLU A 102 -3.89 -12.94 -26.99
N ASP A 103 -3.16 -13.83 -26.31
CA ASP A 103 -3.47 -15.23 -26.19
C ASP A 103 -4.21 -15.55 -24.87
N SER A 104 -4.39 -16.85 -24.60
CA SER A 104 -5.08 -17.31 -23.39
C SER A 104 -4.35 -16.93 -22.08
N ALA A 105 -3.04 -16.69 -22.12
CA ALA A 105 -2.27 -16.29 -20.95
C ALA A 105 -2.40 -14.78 -20.70
N GLY A 106 -2.34 -13.95 -21.74
CA GLY A 106 -2.62 -12.52 -21.65
C GLY A 106 -4.02 -12.23 -21.11
N SER A 107 -5.02 -12.99 -21.58
CA SER A 107 -6.41 -12.88 -21.10
C SER A 107 -6.57 -13.25 -19.62
N LYS A 108 -5.85 -14.27 -19.12
CA LYS A 108 -5.86 -14.65 -17.70
C LYS A 108 -5.26 -13.58 -16.82
N LEU A 109 -4.12 -13.01 -17.24
CA LEU A 109 -3.43 -11.98 -16.47
C LEU A 109 -4.26 -10.69 -16.41
N ARG A 110 -4.87 -10.29 -17.53
CA ARG A 110 -5.81 -9.17 -17.58
C ARG A 110 -6.99 -9.37 -16.62
N ASN A 111 -7.60 -10.55 -16.61
CA ASN A 111 -8.71 -10.84 -15.69
C ASN A 111 -8.28 -10.79 -14.22
N LEU A 112 -7.07 -11.24 -13.89
CA LEU A 112 -6.54 -11.14 -12.54
C LEU A 112 -6.34 -9.68 -12.12
N ILE A 113 -5.75 -8.84 -13.00
CA ILE A 113 -5.58 -7.41 -12.76
C ILE A 113 -6.94 -6.73 -12.53
N SER A 114 -7.93 -7.01 -13.38
CA SER A 114 -9.29 -6.49 -13.20
C SER A 114 -9.90 -6.95 -11.89
N GLN A 115 -9.79 -8.24 -11.53
CA GLN A 115 -10.31 -8.74 -10.26
C GLN A 115 -9.65 -8.07 -9.04
N LEU A 116 -8.35 -7.77 -9.11
CA LEU A 116 -7.64 -7.07 -8.03
C LEU A 116 -8.19 -5.65 -7.84
N ARG A 117 -8.40 -4.90 -8.94
CA ARG A 117 -8.97 -3.54 -8.93
C ARG A 117 -10.46 -3.53 -8.53
N ASP A 118 -11.26 -4.41 -9.13
CA ASP A 118 -12.71 -4.48 -8.94
C ASP A 118 -13.11 -4.96 -7.54
N SER A 119 -12.29 -5.80 -6.89
CA SER A 119 -12.66 -6.38 -5.60
C SER A 119 -12.82 -5.34 -4.49
N PHE A 120 -12.31 -4.11 -4.68
CA PHE A 120 -12.24 -3.10 -3.62
C PHE A 120 -12.59 -1.66 -4.02
N GLU A 121 -13.01 -1.39 -5.27
CA GLU A 121 -13.60 -0.10 -5.66
C GLU A 121 -14.81 0.33 -4.79
N GLN A 122 -15.37 -0.57 -3.96
CA GLN A 122 -16.42 -0.24 -2.99
C GLN A 122 -15.97 0.65 -1.82
N THR A 123 -14.67 0.76 -1.52
CA THR A 123 -14.17 1.58 -0.38
C THR A 123 -13.92 3.04 -0.77
N ILE A 124 -13.54 3.32 -2.03
CA ILE A 124 -13.21 4.68 -2.51
C ILE A 124 -14.42 5.63 -2.46
N ASN A 125 -15.65 5.10 -2.59
CA ASN A 125 -16.88 5.90 -2.48
C ASN A 125 -17.29 6.25 -1.04
N ILE A 126 -16.56 5.78 -0.02
CA ILE A 126 -16.83 6.10 1.39
C ILE A 126 -15.97 7.27 1.89
N LEU A 127 -14.88 7.60 1.17
CA LEU A 127 -13.92 8.64 1.54
C LEU A 127 -13.99 9.91 0.67
N LYS A 128 -14.89 9.95 -0.33
CA LYS A 128 -15.30 11.14 -1.08
C LYS A 128 -16.61 11.69 -0.52
#